data_AF-A0A5R8M2L5-F1
#
_entry.id   AF-A0A5R8M2L5-F1
#
_cell.length_a   1.000
_cell.length_b   1.000
_cell.length_c   1.000
_cell.angle_alpha   90.00
_cell.angle_beta   90.00
_cell.angle_gamma   90.00
#
_symmetry.space_group_name_H-M   'P 1'
#
loop_
_entity.id
_entity.type
_entity.pdbx_description
1 polymer ?
#
loop_
_entity_poly.entity_id
_entity_poly.type
_entity_poly.pdbx_seq_one_letter_code
_entity_poly.pdbx_strand_id
1 'polypeptide(L)'
;DPGNVGTLLRSAAAANIKQIICTQGSASLWSPRVLRAGMGAHFSVNCFENFQLTDILPKFEIPVFVTSSHRSTSLYSKDLTQACVWIL
;
A
#
# COMPACT_ATOMS: atom_id res chain seq x y z
N ASP A 1 -11.87 4.61 1.99
CA ASP A 1 -12.85 4.07 2.97
C ASP A 1 -12.17 3.05 3.88
N PRO A 2 -12.44 3.05 5.19
CA PRO A 2 -11.86 2.11 6.15
C PRO A 2 -12.00 0.62 5.80
N GLY A 3 -13.10 0.19 5.18
CA GLY A 3 -13.32 -1.20 4.79
C GLY A 3 -12.37 -1.64 3.68
N ASN A 4 -12.16 -0.77 2.68
CA ASN A 4 -11.20 -1.01 1.60
C ASN A 4 -9.77 -1.08 2.14
N VAL A 5 -9.38 -0.18 3.05
CA VAL A 5 -8.06 -0.19 3.66
C VAL A 5 -7.80 -1.49 4.41
N GLY A 6 -8.74 -1.96 5.23
CA GLY A 6 -8.61 -3.25 5.91
C GLY A 6 -8.46 -4.42 4.93
N THR A 7 -9.25 -4.43 3.86
CA THR A 7 -9.14 -5.47 2.81
C THR A 7 -7.77 -5.45 2.13
N LEU A 8 -7.26 -4.26 1.80
CA LEU A 8 -5.93 -4.09 1.19
C LEU A 8 -4.81 -4.56 2.13
N LEU A 9 -4.89 -4.28 3.42
CA LEU A 9 -3.91 -4.77 4.40
C LEU A 9 -3.85 -6.30 4.45
N ARG A 10 -5.01 -6.98 4.42
CA ARG A 10 -5.04 -8.45 4.39
C ARG A 10 -4.40 -9.00 3.13
N SER A 11 -4.74 -8.42 1.97
CA SER A 11 -4.14 -8.82 0.70
C SER A 11 -2.63 -8.59 0.69
N ALA A 12 -2.18 -7.47 1.25
CA ALA A 12 -0.75 -7.16 1.38
C ALA A 12 -0.02 -8.18 2.26
N ALA A 13 -0.56 -8.47 3.45
CA ALA A 13 0.01 -9.47 4.35
C ALA A 13 0.06 -10.87 3.68
N ALA A 14 -1.01 -11.27 2.99
CA ALA A 14 -1.07 -12.55 2.27
C ALA A 14 -0.10 -12.61 1.09
N ALA A 15 0.13 -11.49 0.40
CA ALA A 15 1.10 -11.36 -0.67
C ALA A 15 2.54 -11.16 -0.18
N ASN A 16 2.78 -11.28 1.14
CA ASN A 16 4.08 -11.09 1.78
C ASN A 16 4.70 -9.69 1.60
N ILE A 17 3.85 -8.67 1.33
CA ILE A 17 4.26 -7.26 1.35
C ILE A 17 4.61 -6.88 2.78
N LYS A 18 5.78 -6.26 2.96
CA LYS A 18 6.35 -5.98 4.30
C LYS A 18 5.98 -4.62 4.87
N GLN A 19 5.63 -3.68 4.01
CA GLN A 19 5.47 -2.27 4.38
C GLN A 19 4.24 -1.70 3.69
N ILE A 20 3.48 -0.91 4.45
CA ILE A 20 2.32 -0.17 3.96
C ILE A 20 2.48 1.27 4.39
N ILE A 21 2.36 2.18 3.42
CA ILE A 21 2.47 3.61 3.63
C ILE A 21 1.16 4.25 3.20
N CYS A 22 0.49 4.89 4.15
CA CYS A 22 -0.72 5.64 3.91
C CYS A 22 -0.40 7.13 3.83
N THR A 23 -0.75 7.73 2.69
CA THR A 23 -0.61 9.18 2.50
C THR A 23 -1.70 9.94 3.23
N GLN A 24 -1.47 11.24 3.45
CA GLN A 24 -2.49 12.16 3.94
C GLN A 24 -3.78 12.06 3.09
N GLY A 25 -4.93 12.12 3.76
CA GLY A 25 -6.24 11.88 3.16
C GLY A 25 -6.68 10.41 3.13
N SER A 26 -5.81 9.46 3.46
CA SER A 26 -6.19 8.05 3.66
C SER A 26 -6.96 7.86 4.98
N ALA A 27 -7.74 6.79 5.07
CA ALA A 27 -8.32 6.39 6.35
C ALA A 27 -7.22 5.91 7.31
N SER A 28 -7.35 6.21 8.61
CA SER A 28 -6.37 5.77 9.60
C SER A 28 -6.35 4.25 9.75
N LEU A 29 -5.17 3.67 9.51
CA LEU A 29 -4.82 2.26 9.64
C LEU A 29 -5.23 1.73 11.02
N TRP A 30 -4.93 2.47 12.09
CA TRP A 30 -5.21 2.01 13.46
C TRP A 30 -6.61 2.34 13.97
N SER A 31 -7.51 2.88 13.13
CA SER A 31 -8.88 3.13 13.54
C SER A 31 -9.63 1.82 13.83
N PRO A 32 -10.59 1.79 14.78
CA PRO A 32 -11.33 0.56 15.12
C PRO A 32 -12.01 -0.12 13.93
N ARG A 33 -12.45 0.67 12.93
CA ARG A 33 -13.08 0.15 11.72
C ARG A 33 -12.06 -0.53 10.79
N VAL A 34 -10.87 0.05 10.61
CA VAL A 34 -9.80 -0.56 9.82
C VAL A 34 -9.22 -1.77 10.54
N LEU A 35 -9.00 -1.70 11.85
CA LEU A 35 -8.53 -2.84 12.65
C LEU A 35 -9.45 -4.06 12.51
N ARG A 36 -10.76 -3.85 12.63
CA ARG A 36 -11.78 -4.91 12.44
C ARG A 36 -11.74 -5.48 11.03
N ALA A 37 -11.72 -4.61 10.01
CA ALA A 37 -11.69 -5.03 8.60
C ALA A 37 -10.37 -5.72 8.22
N GLY A 38 -9.26 -5.30 8.81
CA GLY A 38 -7.92 -5.84 8.58
C GLY A 38 -7.67 -7.17 9.27
N MET A 39 -8.53 -7.60 10.20
CA MET A 39 -8.47 -8.92 10.86
C MET A 39 -7.07 -9.27 11.40
N GLY A 40 -6.39 -8.30 12.01
CA GLY A 40 -5.04 -8.48 12.58
C GLY A 40 -3.88 -8.40 11.58
N ALA A 41 -4.12 -8.18 10.28
CA ALA A 41 -3.06 -8.05 9.27
C ALA A 41 -2.01 -6.96 9.59
N HIS A 42 -2.40 -5.93 10.35
CA HIS A 42 -1.53 -4.89 10.88
C HIS A 42 -0.31 -5.43 11.64
N PHE A 43 -0.43 -6.60 12.27
CA PHE A 43 0.67 -7.20 13.03
C PHE A 43 1.65 -7.98 12.13
N SER A 44 1.29 -8.20 10.87
CA SER A 44 2.13 -8.90 9.88
C SER A 44 2.85 -7.95 8.92
N VAL A 45 2.52 -6.65 8.94
CA VAL A 45 3.08 -5.63 8.05
C VAL A 45 3.50 -4.39 8.84
N ASN A 46 4.54 -3.71 8.39
CA ASN A 46 4.94 -2.43 8.99
C ASN A 46 4.07 -1.30 8.43
N CYS A 47 3.33 -0.64 9.31
CA CYS A 47 2.38 0.41 8.95
C CYS A 47 2.96 1.81 9.20
N PHE A 48 2.95 2.65 8.17
CA PHE A 48 3.36 4.05 8.20
C PHE A 48 2.19 4.93 7.77
N GLU A 49 1.90 6.01 8.49
CA GLU A 49 0.74 6.87 8.24
C GLU A 49 1.10 8.34 8.14
N ASN A 50 0.19 9.13 7.55
CA ASN A 50 0.24 10.59 7.51
C ASN A 50 1.40 11.19 6.70
N PHE A 51 1.91 10.44 5.71
CA PHE A 51 2.97 10.92 4.81
C PHE A 51 2.39 11.77 3.67
N GLN A 52 3.08 12.83 3.26
CA GLN A 52 2.79 13.45 1.97
C GLN A 52 3.53 12.71 0.86
N LEU A 53 2.85 12.49 -0.27
CA LEU A 53 3.44 11.78 -1.40
C LEU A 53 4.68 12.50 -1.94
N THR A 54 4.65 13.84 -1.98
CA THR A 54 5.76 14.70 -2.41
C THR A 54 7.02 14.54 -1.56
N ASP A 55 6.87 14.20 -0.28
CA ASP A 55 7.99 14.11 0.65
C ASP A 55 8.66 12.74 0.61
N ILE A 56 7.90 11.70 0.22
CA ILE A 56 8.37 10.32 0.25
C ILE A 56 8.77 9.81 -1.13
N LEU A 57 8.08 10.23 -2.19
CA LEU A 57 8.35 9.73 -3.55
C LEU A 57 9.81 9.94 -3.99
N PRO A 58 10.48 11.06 -3.69
CA PRO A 58 11.88 11.27 -4.05
C PRO A 58 12.87 10.39 -3.27
N LYS A 59 12.44 9.74 -2.18
CA LYS A 59 13.31 8.91 -1.32
C LYS A 59 13.46 7.48 -1.82
N PHE A 60 12.68 7.06 -2.80
CA PHE A 60 12.76 5.71 -3.33
C PHE A 60 13.82 5.61 -4.43
N GLU A 61 14.82 4.77 -4.18
CA GLU A 61 15.85 4.39 -5.16
C GLU A 61 15.49 3.10 -5.92
N ILE A 62 14.31 2.54 -5.65
CA ILE A 62 13.77 1.34 -6.26
C ILE A 62 12.64 1.69 -7.24
N PRO A 63 12.29 0.80 -8.19
CA PRO A 63 11.21 1.05 -9.14
C PRO A 63 9.89 1.39 -8.45
N VAL A 64 9.20 2.41 -8.96
CA VAL A 64 7.87 2.83 -8.51
C VAL A 64 6.86 2.57 -9.62
N PHE A 65 5.84 1.78 -9.32
CA PHE A 65 4.73 1.49 -10.23
C PHE A 65 3.44 2.11 -9.71
N VAL A 66 2.57 2.54 -10.64
CA VAL A 66 1.29 3.17 -10.33
C VAL A 66 0.18 2.45 -11.09
N THR A 67 -0.86 2.03 -10.37
CA THR A 67 -2.09 1.53 -11.00
C THR A 67 -2.88 2.71 -11.57
N SER A 68 -3.21 2.67 -12.86
CA SER A 68 -4.05 3.69 -13.50
C SER A 68 -4.97 3.07 -14.55
N SER A 69 -6.20 3.56 -14.63
CA SER A 69 -7.20 3.13 -15.62
C SER A 69 -7.13 3.87 -16.96
N HIS A 70 -6.40 5.00 -17.05
CA HIS A 70 -6.46 5.90 -18.21
C HIS A 70 -5.24 5.79 -19.14
N ARG A 71 -4.07 5.39 -18.62
CA ARG A 71 -2.84 5.20 -19.40
C ARG A 71 -1.91 4.23 -18.68
N SER A 72 -2.02 2.94 -18.99
CA SER A 72 -1.22 1.90 -18.33
C SER A 72 -0.59 0.94 -19.34
N THR A 73 0.56 0.40 -18.95
CA THR A 73 1.11 -0.82 -19.53
C THR A 73 0.60 -2.00 -18.73
N SER A 74 0.40 -3.16 -19.37
CA SER A 74 -0.02 -4.38 -18.69
C SER A 74 0.91 -4.73 -17.53
N LEU A 75 0.35 -5.06 -16.37
CA LEU A 75 1.11 -5.52 -15.21
C LEU A 75 1.99 -6.72 -15.54
N TYR A 76 1.46 -7.63 -16.36
CA TYR A 76 2.16 -8.86 -16.77
C TYR A 76 3.41 -8.61 -17.62
N SER A 77 3.64 -7.38 -18.07
CA SER A 77 4.86 -6.98 -18.79
C SER A 77 5.98 -6.45 -17.87
N LYS A 78 5.73 -6.35 -16.56
CA LYS A 78 6.69 -5.84 -15.58
C LYS A 78 7.34 -6.97 -14.80
N ASP A 79 8.63 -6.81 -14.48
CA ASP A 79 9.30 -7.65 -13.52
C ASP A 79 8.97 -7.19 -12.10
N LEU A 80 8.21 -8.01 -11.38
CA LEU A 80 7.82 -7.78 -9.98
C LEU A 80 8.57 -8.69 -9.01
N THR A 81 9.60 -9.40 -9.46
CA THR A 81 10.43 -10.25 -8.61
C THR A 81 11.41 -9.45 -7.77
N GLN A 82 11.71 -8.23 -8.21
CA GLN A 82 12.57 -7.28 -7.51
C GLN A 82 11.78 -6.42 -6.51
N ALA A 83 12.49 -5.86 -5.53
CA ALA A 83 11.89 -4.87 -4.63
C ALA A 83 11.37 -3.67 -5.41
N CYS A 84 10.11 -3.30 -5.18
CA CYS A 84 9.48 -2.15 -5.82
C CYS A 84 8.46 -1.49 -4.87
N VAL A 85 8.11 -0.25 -5.18
CA VAL A 85 6.97 0.45 -4.59
C VAL A 85 5.78 0.32 -5.54
N TRP A 86 4.63 -0.04 -4.97
CA TRP A 86 3.38 -0.11 -5.71
C TRP A 86 2.38 0.92 -5.17
N ILE A 87 1.96 1.85 -6.01
CA ILE A 87 0.96 2.87 -5.69
C ILE A 87 -0.39 2.45 -6.28
N LEU A 88 -1.41 2.40 -5.41
CA LEU A 88 -2.80 2.06 -5.75
C LEU A 88 -3.66 3.29 -5.94
#